data_AF-A0AAC8TA97-F1
#
_entry.id   AF-A0AAC8TA97-F1
#
_cell.length_a   1.000
_cell.length_b   1.000
_cell.length_c   1.000
_cell.angle_alpha   90.00
_cell.angle_beta   90.00
_cell.angle_gamma   90.00
#
_symmetry.space_group_name_H-M   'P 1'
#
loop_
_entity.id
_entity.type
_entity.pdbx_description
1 polymer ?
#
loop_
_entity_poly.entity_id
_entity_poly.type
_entity_poly.pdbx_seq_one_letter_code
_entity_poly.pdbx_strand_id
1 'polypeptide(L)'
;MFKLALALGRTVGELEHSLSYEELICWQAYDRLDPFGGYRQDIQTAHLLYAKLGNDDNTITDFLPIDPNPMNDEMREEYEQYQAERQAQKDAEALMAMFDRLEKA
;
A
#
# COMPACT_ATOMS: atom_id res chain seq x y z
N MET A 1 4.55 -14.21 21.13
CA MET A 1 4.65 -13.68 22.50
C MET A 1 5.63 -12.52 22.63
N PHE A 2 6.92 -12.65 22.31
CA PHE A 2 7.88 -11.53 22.45
C PHE A 2 7.51 -10.25 21.68
N LYS A 3 7.07 -10.37 20.42
CA LYS A 3 6.61 -9.22 19.61
C LYS A 3 5.37 -8.54 20.20
N LEU A 4 4.39 -9.32 20.70
CA LEU A 4 3.22 -8.81 21.41
C LEU A 4 3.61 -8.07 22.71
N ALA A 5 4.52 -8.67 23.49
CA ALA A 5 5.03 -8.10 24.73
C ALA A 5 5.66 -6.72 24.48
N LEU A 6 6.51 -6.63 23.44
CA LEU A 6 7.12 -5.38 23.01
C LEU A 6 6.08 -4.34 22.57
N ALA A 7 5.10 -4.74 21.75
CA ALA A 7 4.06 -3.85 21.25
C ALA A 7 3.16 -3.28 22.35
N LEU A 8 2.89 -4.07 23.40
CA LEU A 8 2.06 -3.66 24.54
C LEU A 8 2.87 -3.03 25.69
N GLY A 9 4.19 -2.96 25.59
CA GLY A 9 5.06 -2.48 26.66
C GLY A 9 4.97 -3.34 27.93
N ARG A 10 4.76 -4.66 27.78
CA ARG A 10 4.64 -5.63 28.87
C ARG A 10 5.76 -6.66 28.81
N THR A 11 6.01 -7.33 29.92
CA THR A 11 6.89 -8.50 29.97
C THR A 11 6.16 -9.74 29.46
N VAL A 12 6.92 -10.75 29.03
CA VAL A 12 6.34 -12.04 28.61
C VAL A 12 5.59 -12.71 29.77
N GLY A 13 6.13 -12.66 30.99
CA GLY A 13 5.48 -13.25 32.17
C GLY A 13 4.13 -12.62 32.50
N GLU A 14 4.00 -11.30 32.35
CA GLU A 14 2.71 -10.61 32.52
C GLU A 14 1.69 -11.04 31.47
N LEU A 15 2.12 -11.27 30.22
CA LEU A 15 1.22 -11.79 29.19
C LEU A 15 0.83 -13.23 29.45
N GLU A 16 1.74 -14.10 29.88
CA GLU A 16 1.42 -15.48 30.22
C GLU A 16 0.37 -15.60 31.33
N HIS A 17 0.33 -14.63 32.26
CA HIS A 17 -0.63 -14.62 33.36
C HIS A 17 -1.97 -13.95 33.03
N SER A 18 -2.00 -13.03 32.06
CA SER A 18 -3.18 -12.18 31.81
C SER A 18 -3.83 -12.38 30.45
N LEU A 19 -3.12 -12.92 29.46
CA LEU A 19 -3.63 -13.13 28.11
C LEU A 19 -4.39 -14.46 28.03
N SER A 20 -5.64 -14.39 27.58
CA SER A 20 -6.45 -15.60 27.34
C SER A 20 -5.96 -16.39 26.12
N TYR A 21 -6.38 -17.65 26.04
CA TYR A 21 -6.05 -18.51 24.91
C TYR A 21 -6.67 -17.99 23.60
N GLU A 22 -7.91 -17.50 23.65
CA GLU A 22 -8.62 -16.92 22.52
C GLU A 22 -7.91 -15.67 21.98
N GLU A 23 -7.50 -14.76 22.88
CA GLU A 23 -6.73 -13.57 22.49
C GLU A 23 -5.39 -13.95 21.86
N LEU A 24 -4.72 -14.97 22.39
CA LEU A 24 -3.47 -15.46 21.82
C LEU A 24 -3.67 -16.00 20.40
N ILE A 25 -4.75 -16.76 20.14
CA ILE A 25 -5.08 -17.23 18.78
C ILE A 25 -5.32 -16.05 17.85
N CYS A 26 -6.14 -15.08 18.27
CA CYS A 26 -6.43 -13.89 17.47
C CYS A 26 -5.14 -13.12 17.15
N TRP A 27 -4.25 -12.97 18.12
CA TRP A 27 -2.98 -12.31 17.90
C TRP A 27 -2.07 -13.09 16.93
N GLN A 28 -1.99 -14.42 17.06
CA GLN A 28 -1.25 -15.26 16.11
C GLN A 28 -1.83 -15.18 14.68
N ALA A 29 -3.15 -15.06 14.54
CA ALA A 29 -3.78 -14.85 13.24
C ALA A 29 -3.43 -13.47 12.67
N TYR A 30 -3.50 -12.42 13.49
CA TYR A 30 -3.12 -11.07 13.10
C TYR A 30 -1.64 -10.98 12.69
N ASP A 31 -0.73 -11.58 13.46
CA ASP A 31 0.71 -11.57 13.19
C ASP A 31 1.07 -12.25 11.85
N ARG A 32 0.26 -13.21 11.38
CA ARG A 32 0.41 -13.81 10.04
C ARG A 32 -0.05 -12.87 8.92
N LEU A 33 -0.98 -11.96 9.18
CA LEU A 33 -1.45 -10.97 8.21
C LEU A 33 -0.48 -9.78 8.12
N ASP A 34 0.13 -9.37 9.24
CA ASP A 34 1.08 -8.25 9.32
C ASP A 34 2.37 -8.61 10.09
N PRO A 35 3.26 -9.42 9.48
CA PRO A 35 4.43 -9.97 10.17
C PRO A 35 5.57 -8.96 10.39
N PHE A 36 5.66 -7.88 9.62
CA PHE A 36 6.80 -6.95 9.67
C PHE A 36 6.54 -5.71 10.55
N GLY A 37 5.27 -5.46 10.88
CA GLY A 37 4.87 -4.22 11.55
C GLY A 37 4.27 -3.25 10.54
N GLY A 38 3.41 -2.36 11.04
CA GLY A 38 2.39 -1.73 10.22
C GLY A 38 2.90 -1.15 8.90
N TYR A 39 2.35 -1.64 7.79
CA TYR A 39 2.51 -1.15 6.41
C TYR A 39 2.62 0.38 6.28
N ARG A 40 1.94 1.12 7.16
CA ARG A 40 2.03 2.59 7.24
C ARG A 40 3.46 3.09 7.48
N GLN A 41 4.24 2.44 8.33
CA GLN A 41 5.62 2.80 8.63
C GLN A 41 6.53 2.49 7.44
N ASP A 42 6.26 1.39 6.73
CA ASP A 42 6.97 1.03 5.50
C ASP A 42 6.71 2.06 4.40
N ILE A 43 5.46 2.47 4.19
CA ILE A 43 5.13 3.58 3.27
C ILE A 43 5.82 4.87 3.66
N GLN A 44 5.81 5.22 4.96
CA GLN A 44 6.46 6.44 5.42
C GLN A 44 7.97 6.41 5.13
N THR A 45 8.60 5.26 5.33
CA THR A 45 10.02 5.05 5.03
C THR A 45 10.27 5.09 3.53
N ALA A 46 9.42 4.45 2.72
CA ALA A 46 9.48 4.47 1.27
C ALA A 46 9.39 5.90 0.70
N HIS A 47 8.52 6.74 1.24
CA HIS A 47 8.46 8.16 0.85
C HIS A 47 9.77 8.91 1.14
N LEU A 48 10.40 8.67 2.29
CA LEU A 48 11.68 9.29 2.64
C LEU A 48 12.81 8.81 1.71
N LEU A 49 12.82 7.53 1.36
CA LEU A 49 13.78 6.96 0.42
C LEU A 49 13.55 7.49 -0.99
N TYR A 50 12.31 7.52 -1.48
CA TYR A 50 11.94 8.08 -2.77
C TYR A 50 12.34 9.56 -2.88
N ALA A 51 12.11 10.36 -1.83
CA ALA A 51 12.53 11.76 -1.82
C ALA A 51 14.06 11.94 -1.93
N LYS A 52 14.84 10.94 -1.51
CA LYS A 52 16.31 10.99 -1.50
C LYS A 52 16.94 10.34 -2.74
N LEU A 53 16.37 9.25 -3.23
CA LEU A 53 16.94 8.34 -4.22
C LEU A 53 16.03 8.13 -5.45
N GLY A 54 14.83 8.69 -5.45
CA GLY A 54 13.88 8.60 -6.56
C GLY A 54 14.42 9.26 -7.82
N ASN A 55 14.02 8.69 -8.96
CA ASN A 55 14.30 9.14 -10.31
C ASN A 55 13.04 8.87 -11.17
N ASP A 56 13.12 9.11 -12.48
CA ASP A 56 11.99 8.91 -13.39
C ASP A 56 11.64 7.43 -13.63
N ASP A 57 12.56 6.51 -13.31
CA ASP A 57 12.42 5.07 -13.54
C ASP A 57 11.79 4.33 -12.34
N ASN A 58 11.74 4.98 -11.18
CA ASN A 58 11.34 4.35 -9.93
C ASN A 58 10.05 4.99 -9.40
N THR A 59 9.28 4.19 -8.66
CA THR A 59 8.08 4.60 -7.95
C THR A 59 8.27 4.41 -6.46
N ILE A 60 7.39 5.01 -5.65
CA ILE A 60 7.45 4.86 -4.18
C ILE A 60 7.30 3.38 -3.78
N THR A 61 6.52 2.59 -4.53
CA THR A 61 6.30 1.16 -4.28
C THR A 61 7.57 0.32 -4.41
N ASP A 62 8.54 0.73 -5.24
CA ASP A 62 9.84 0.05 -5.38
C ASP A 62 10.70 0.12 -4.11
N PHE A 63 10.39 1.05 -3.20
CA PHE A 63 11.08 1.21 -1.92
C PHE A 63 10.36 0.50 -0.75
N LEU A 64 9.26 -0.20 -1.01
CA LEU A 64 8.58 -0.99 0.02
C LEU A 64 9.26 -2.35 0.21
N PRO A 65 9.41 -2.84 1.45
CA PRO A 65 9.89 -4.21 1.70
C PRO A 65 8.98 -5.28 1.10
N ILE A 66 7.67 -5.01 1.06
CA ILE A 66 6.64 -5.88 0.49
C ILE A 66 5.68 -5.00 -0.31
N ASP A 67 5.52 -5.33 -1.57
CA ASP A 67 4.49 -4.73 -2.41
C ASP A 67 3.11 -5.26 -1.99
N PRO A 68 2.14 -4.40 -1.62
CA PRO A 68 0.77 -4.80 -1.31
C PRO A 68 0.00 -5.34 -2.52
N ASN A 69 0.42 -5.02 -3.74
CA ASN A 69 -0.20 -5.48 -4.97
C ASN A 69 0.87 -5.92 -5.98
N PRO A 70 1.56 -7.05 -5.73
CA PRO A 70 2.60 -7.52 -6.62
C PRO A 70 1.97 -7.92 -7.95
N MET A 71 2.28 -7.17 -9.00
CA MET A 71 1.86 -7.50 -10.37
C MET A 71 2.99 -8.24 -11.07
N ASN A 72 2.65 -9.30 -11.80
CA ASN A 72 3.57 -9.87 -12.78
C ASN A 72 3.66 -8.93 -14.00
N ASP A 73 4.66 -9.14 -14.86
CA ASP A 73 4.89 -8.29 -16.02
C ASP A 73 3.65 -8.20 -16.93
N GLU A 74 2.99 -9.33 -17.16
CA GLU A 74 1.77 -9.39 -17.98
C GLU A 74 0.62 -8.56 -17.38
N MET A 75 0.32 -8.70 -16.08
CA MET A 75 -0.74 -7.90 -15.44
C MET A 75 -0.38 -6.42 -15.40
N ARG A 76 0.91 -6.08 -15.26
CA ARG A 76 1.38 -4.69 -15.30
C ARG A 76 1.08 -4.06 -16.66
N GLU A 77 1.39 -4.74 -17.76
CA GLU A 77 1.08 -4.27 -19.11
C GLU A 77 -0.44 -4.10 -19.33
N GLU A 78 -1.25 -5.07 -18.90
CA GLU A 78 -2.72 -4.97 -18.99
C GLU A 78 -3.27 -3.78 -18.21
N TYR A 79 -2.75 -3.53 -17.02
CA TYR A 79 -3.16 -2.39 -16.20
C TYR A 79 -2.75 -1.06 -16.82
N GLU A 80 -1.54 -0.96 -17.38
CA GLU A 80 -1.07 0.22 -18.10
C GLU A 80 -1.95 0.52 -19.32
N GLN A 81 -2.32 -0.50 -20.09
CA GLN A 81 -3.25 -0.38 -21.21
C GLN A 81 -4.62 0.14 -20.74
N TYR A 82 -5.17 -0.49 -19.69
CA TYR A 82 -6.44 -0.07 -19.12
C TYR A 82 -6.42 1.39 -18.62
N GLN A 83 -5.34 1.81 -17.96
CA GLN A 83 -5.19 3.20 -17.51
C GLN A 83 -5.06 4.17 -18.68
N ALA A 84 -4.33 3.80 -19.74
CA ALA A 84 -4.20 4.62 -20.94
C ALA A 84 -5.54 4.81 -21.66
N GLU A 85 -6.35 3.75 -21.79
CA GLU A 85 -7.70 3.82 -22.35
C GLU A 85 -8.61 4.73 -21.52
N ARG A 86 -8.56 4.59 -20.19
CA ARG A 86 -9.33 5.44 -19.28
C ARG A 86 -8.93 6.91 -19.37
N GLN A 87 -7.65 7.19 -19.56
CA GLN A 87 -7.16 8.55 -19.72
C GLN A 87 -7.60 9.14 -21.07
N ALA A 88 -7.46 8.38 -22.16
CA ALA A 88 -7.91 8.80 -23.48
C ALA A 88 -9.42 9.09 -23.52
N GLN A 89 -10.24 8.30 -22.81
CA GLN A 89 -11.67 8.58 -22.68
C GLN A 89 -11.94 9.91 -21.98
N LYS A 90 -11.27 10.19 -20.86
CA LYS A 90 -11.41 11.47 -20.15
C LYS A 90 -10.96 12.66 -21.01
N ASP A 91 -9.88 12.48 -21.75
CA ASP A 91 -9.37 13.53 -22.64
C ASP A 91 -10.33 13.80 -23.79
N ALA A 92 -10.95 12.76 -24.36
CA ALA A 92 -11.99 12.90 -25.38
C ALA A 92 -13.25 13.59 -24.85
N GLU A 93 -13.68 13.24 -23.63
CA GLU A 93 -14.79 13.92 -22.95
C GLU A 93 -14.49 15.40 -22.70
N ALA A 94 -13.29 15.70 -22.20
CA ALA A 94 -12.85 17.08 -21.98
C ALA A 94 -12.80 17.88 -23.29
N LEU A 95 -12.32 17.28 -24.38
CA LEU A 95 -12.30 17.88 -25.71
C LEU A 95 -13.72 18.18 -26.22
N MET A 96 -14.64 17.21 -26.12
CA MET A 96 -16.04 17.40 -26.52
C MET A 96 -16.70 18.53 -25.72
N ALA A 97 -16.43 18.63 -24.43
CA ALA A 97 -16.94 19.71 -23.59
C ALA A 97 -16.38 21.09 -24.00
N MET A 98 -15.13 21.16 -24.47
CA MET A 98 -14.56 22.41 -25.02
C MET A 98 -15.25 22.82 -26.33
N PHE A 99 -15.53 21.88 -27.23
CA PHE A 99 -16.24 22.16 -28.48
C PHE A 99 -17.67 22.67 -28.24
N ASP A 100 -18.43 22.01 -27.35
CA ASP A 100 -19.79 22.45 -27.00
C ASP A 100 -19.81 23.86 -26.36
N ARG A 101 -18.73 24.23 -25.66
CA ARG A 101 -18.58 25.58 -25.09
C ARG A 101 -18.28 26.66 -26.14
N LEU A 102 -17.53 26.31 -27.19
CA LEU A 102 -17.24 27.22 -28.31
C LEU A 102 -18.44 27.39 -29.23
N GLU A 103 -19.28 26.37 -29.39
CA GLU A 103 -20.48 26.41 -30.24
C GLU A 103 -21.62 27.25 -29.63
N LYS A 104 -21.61 27.45 -28.30
CA LYS A 104 -22.59 28.26 -27.55
C LYS A 104 -22.16 29.72 -27.32
N ALA A 105 -20.98 30.13 -27.78
CA ALA A 105 -20.45 31.50 -27.66
C ALA A 105 -20.69 32.31 -28.94
#